data_AF-A0A7D9K399-F1
#
_entry.id   AF-A0A7D9K399-F1
#
_cell.length_a   1.000
_cell.length_b   1.000
_cell.length_c   1.000
_cell.angle_alpha   90.00
_cell.angle_beta   90.00
_cell.angle_gamma   90.00
#
_symmetry.space_group_name_H-M   'P 1'
#
loop_
_entity.id
_entity.type
_entity.pdbx_description
1 polymer ?
#
loop_
_entity_poly.entity_id
_entity_poly.type
_entity_poly.pdbx_seq_one_letter_code
_entity_poly.pdbx_strand_id
1 'polypeptide(L)' 'MYADDTNITVDSVGLNNLEKTLNHEMSNIHQWLVSNKLTLNVEKTEYMVIGTHKRLSRFSKDITVSIDGKAIKQ' A
#
# COMPACT_ATOMS: atom_id res chain seq x y z
N MET A 1 -17.01 0.17 -10.78
CA MET A 1 -16.72 -0.48 -9.50
C MET A 1 -16.79 -1.97 -9.78
N TYR A 2 -15.64 -2.64 -9.90
CA TYR A 2 -15.62 -4.10 -9.83
C TYR A 2 -15.94 -4.46 -8.37
N ALA A 3 -16.81 -5.45 -8.14
CA ALA A 3 -17.50 -5.58 -6.86
C ALA A 3 -16.57 -5.93 -5.69
N ASP A 4 -15.47 -6.60 -5.97
CA ASP A 4 -14.49 -7.14 -5.02
C ASP A 4 -13.12 -6.44 -5.08
N ASP A 5 -12.85 -5.67 -6.14
CA ASP A 5 -11.60 -4.92 -6.28
C ASP A 5 -11.68 -3.56 -5.59
N THR A 6 -10.81 -3.35 -4.58
CA THR A 6 -10.67 -2.08 -3.86
C THR A 6 -9.28 -1.50 -4.10
N ASN A 7 -9.21 -0.19 -4.34
CA ASN A 7 -7.95 0.54 -4.37
C ASN A 7 -7.89 1.56 -3.22
N ILE A 8 -6.67 1.82 -2.74
CA ILE A 8 -6.41 2.77 -1.67
C ILE A 8 -5.34 3.72 -2.17
N THR A 9 -5.56 5.03 -1.98
CA THR A 9 -4.59 6.06 -2.36
C THR A 9 -4.18 6.82 -1.11
N VAL A 10 -2.87 6.98 -0.94
CA VAL A 10 -2.26 7.76 0.15
C VAL A 10 -1.38 8.81 -0.46
N ASP A 11 -1.47 10.05 0.02
CA ASP A 11 -0.58 11.14 -0.37
C ASP A 11 0.41 11.48 0.75
N SER A 12 1.58 11.95 0.33
CA SER A 12 2.61 12.42 1.25
C SER A 12 3.62 13.31 0.51
N VAL A 13 4.21 14.23 1.27
CA VAL A 13 5.29 15.10 0.77
C VAL A 13 6.59 14.31 0.57
N GLY A 14 6.82 13.26 1.37
CA GLY A 14 8.06 12.47 1.35
C GLY A 14 7.84 10.96 1.39
N LEU A 15 8.78 10.21 0.79
CA LEU A 15 8.71 8.75 0.68
C LEU A 15 8.62 8.03 2.02
N ASN A 16 9.42 8.42 3.01
CA ASN A 16 9.41 7.77 4.32
C ASN A 16 8.05 7.91 5.01
N ASN A 17 7.42 9.08 4.86
CA ASN A 17 6.06 9.29 5.37
C ASN A 17 5.03 8.53 4.54
N LEU A 18 5.22 8.41 3.22
CA LEU A 18 4.34 7.62 2.35
C LEU A 18 4.38 6.14 2.75
N GLU A 19 5.57 5.57 2.91
CA GLU A 19 5.81 4.19 3.34
C GLU A 19 5.18 3.92 4.70
N LYS A 20 5.45 4.78 5.70
CA LYS A 20 4.89 4.64 7.04
C LYS A 20 3.37 4.70 7.04
N THR A 21 2.80 5.67 6.33
CA THR A 21 1.35 5.86 6.27
C THR A 21 0.70 4.69 5.55
N LEU A 22 1.24 4.27 4.40
CA LEU A 22 0.70 3.15 3.63
C LEU A 22 0.74 1.83 4.41
N ASN A 23 1.84 1.53 5.12
CA ASN A 23 1.91 0.35 5.98
C ASN A 23 0.96 0.44 7.18
N HIS A 24 0.78 1.63 7.77
CA HIS A 24 -0.16 1.84 8.86
C HIS A 24 -1.61 1.61 8.40
N GLU A 25 -2.00 2.22 7.28
CA GLU A 25 -3.33 2.04 6.69
C GLU A 25 -3.57 0.58 6.28
N MET A 26 -2.58 -0.10 5.69
CA MET A 26 -2.71 -1.52 5.38
C MET A 26 -2.92 -2.39 6.62
N SER A 27 -2.29 -2.05 7.75
CA SER A 27 -2.53 -2.74 9.02
C SER A 27 -3.97 -2.53 9.51
N ASN A 28 -4.47 -1.30 9.46
CA ASN A 28 -5.84 -0.97 9.86
C ASN A 28 -6.87 -1.69 8.98
N ILE A 29 -6.65 -1.71 7.67
CA ILE A 29 -7.52 -2.39 6.70
C ILE A 29 -7.49 -3.90 6.92
N HIS A 30 -6.31 -4.48 7.17
CA HIS A 30 -6.20 -5.90 7.51
C HIS A 30 -7.01 -6.24 8.75
N GLN A 31 -6.90 -5.45 9.82
CA GLN A 31 -7.68 -5.64 11.05
C GLN A 31 -9.18 -5.53 10.80
N TRP A 32 -9.60 -4.57 9.98
CA TRP A 32 -11.00 -4.40 9.60
C TRP A 32 -11.51 -5.61 8.80
N LEU A 33 -10.74 -6.12 7.83
CA LEU A 33 -11.10 -7.31 7.05
C LEU A 33 -11.26 -8.53 7.95
N VAL A 34 -10.29 -8.80 8.84
CA VAL A 34 -10.34 -9.92 9.79
C VAL A 34 -11.55 -9.80 10.71
N SER A 35 -11.84 -8.60 11.22
CA SER A 35 -13.01 -8.35 12.07
C SER A 35 -14.33 -8.62 11.35
N ASN A 36 -14.37 -8.46 10.03
CA ASN A 36 -15.52 -8.72 9.17
C ASN A 36 -15.50 -10.11 8.52
N LYS A 37 -14.58 -11.00 8.92
CA LYS A 37 -14.41 -12.36 8.36
C LYS A 37 -14.11 -12.36 6.85
N LEU A 38 -13.45 -11.30 6.38
CA LEU A 38 -12.94 -11.16 5.02
C LEU A 38 -11.45 -11.48 4.98
N THR A 39 -10.97 -12.03 3.87
CA THR A 39 -9.55 -12.31 3.64
C THR A 39 -9.04 -11.46 2.48
N LEU A 40 -7.82 -10.94 2.63
CA LEU A 40 -7.12 -10.25 1.55
C LEU A 40 -6.28 -11.26 0.77
N ASN A 41 -6.38 -11.23 -0.55
CA ASN A 41 -5.47 -12.00 -1.40
C ASN A 41 -4.17 -11.22 -1.62
N VAL A 42 -3.16 -11.50 -0.79
CA VAL A 42 -1.84 -10.84 -0.84
C VAL A 42 -1.14 -11.07 -2.19
N GLU A 43 -1.32 -12.23 -2.83
CA GLU A 43 -0.69 -12.52 -4.13
C GLU A 43 -1.25 -11.67 -5.28
N LYS A 44 -2.51 -11.24 -5.17
CA LYS A 44 -3.17 -10.36 -6.14
C LYS A 44 -3.10 -8.88 -5.75
N THR A 45 -2.60 -8.58 -4.56
CA THR A 45 -2.49 -7.18 -4.10
C THR A 45 -1.19 -6.62 -4.65
N GLU A 46 -1.28 -5.50 -5.35
CA GLU A 46 -0.14 -4.77 -5.90
C GLU A 46 -0.19 -3.31 -5.40
N TYR A 47 0.96 -2.63 -5.39
CA TYR A 47 1.02 -1.21 -5.07
C TYR A 47 1.82 -0.45 -6.11
N MET A 48 1.49 0.82 -6.31
CA MET A 48 2.18 1.67 -7.28
C MET A 48 2.40 3.06 -6.69
N VAL A 49 3.60 3.61 -6.91
CA VAL A 49 3.92 4.99 -6.51
C VAL A 49 3.71 5.90 -7.72
N ILE A 50 2.76 6.82 -7.60
CA ILE A 50 2.44 7.78 -8.66
C ILE A 50 3.02 9.14 -8.30
N GLY A 51 3.78 9.73 -9.22
CA GLY A 51 4.39 11.04 -9.04
C GLY A 51 4.96 11.63 -10.33
N THR A 52 5.36 12.90 -10.30
CA THR A 52 6.04 13.51 -11.45
C THR A 52 7.42 12.88 -11.63
N HIS A 53 7.91 12.81 -12.88
CA HIS A 53 9.24 12.26 -13.18
C HIS A 53 10.34 12.88 -12.32
N LYS A 54 10.30 14.19 -12.09
CA LYS A 54 11.27 14.91 -11.22
C LYS A 54 11.21 14.48 -9.75
N ARG A 55 10.03 14.11 -9.24
CA ARG A 55 9.89 13.59 -7.87
C ARG A 55 10.36 12.14 -7.80
N LEU A 56 9.93 11.32 -8.75
CA LEU A 56 10.32 9.91 -8.86
C LEU A 56 11.83 9.75 -9.05
N SER A 57 12.47 10.61 -9.86
CA SER A 57 13.92 10.57 -10.09
C SER A 57 14.76 10.95 -8.88
N ARG A 58 14.15 11.54 -7.83
CA ARG A 58 14.83 11.83 -6.55
C ARG A 58 14.78 10.65 -5.58
N PHE A 59 14.06 9.58 -5.94
CA PHE A 59 13.92 8.40 -5.12
C PHE A 59 15.12 7.50 -5.37
N SER A 60 15.97 7.37 -4.36
CA SER A 60 17.15 6.48 -4.39
C SER A 60 16.84 5.09 -3.82
N LYS A 61 15.63 4.89 -3.28
CA LYS A 61 15.20 3.67 -2.60
C LYS A 61 13.74 3.41 -2.91
N ASP A 62 13.43 2.14 -3.17
CA ASP A 62 12.06 1.66 -3.29
C ASP A 62 11.36 1.67 -1.92
N ILE A 63 10.03 1.79 -1.96
CA ILE A 63 9.19 1.70 -0.76
C ILE A 63 8.94 0.22 -0.48
N THR A 64 8.94 -0.18 0.79
CA THR A 64 8.50 -1.54 1.15
C THR A 64 7.11 -1.48 1.77
N VAL A 65 6.15 -2.14 1.13
CA VAL A 65 4.79 -2.30 1.67
C VAL A 65 4.63 -3.74 2.14
N SER A 66 4.12 -3.93 3.35
CA SER A 66 3.90 -5.24 3.94
C SER A 66 2.54 -5.34 4.62
N ILE A 67 1.98 -6.55 4.61
CA ILE A 67 0.75 -6.90 5.31
C ILE A 67 0.97 -8.20 6.06
N ASP A 68 0.74 -8.19 7.37
CA ASP A 68 0.94 -9.34 8.26
C ASP A 68 2.34 -10.00 8.10
N GLY A 69 3.39 -9.15 7.96
CA GLY A 69 4.77 -9.60 7.76
C GLY A 69 5.10 -10.11 6.35
N LYS A 70 4.14 -10.13 5.42
CA LYS A 70 4.37 -10.47 4.00
C LYS A 70 4.54 -9.21 3.17
N ALA A 71 5.64 -9.13 2.42
CA ALA A 71 5.85 -8.04 1.46
C ALA A 71 4.86 -8.14 0.31
N ILE A 72 4.27 -7.00 -0.07
CA ILE A 72 3.40 -6.86 -1.23
C ILE A 72 4.28 -6.52 -2.43
N LYS A 73 3.92 -7.06 -3.60
CA LYS A 73 4.66 -6.80 -4.84
C LYS A 73 4.31 -5.41 -5.39
N GLN A 74 5.31 -4.74 -5.96
CA GLN A 74 5.12 -3.53 -6.76
C GLN A 74 4.71 -3.88 -8.19
#